data_AF-A0A2M9ZLH8-F1
#
_entry.id   AF-A0A2M9ZLH8-F1
#
_cell.length_a   1.000
_cell.length_b   1.000
_cell.length_c   1.000
_cell.angle_alpha   90.00
_cell.angle_beta   90.00
_cell.angle_gamma   90.00
#
_symmetry.space_group_name_H-M   'P 1'
#
loop_
_entity.id
_entity.type
_entity.pdbx_description
1 polymer ?
#
loop_
_entity_poly.entity_id
_entity_poly.type
_entity_poly.pdbx_seq_one_letter_code
_entity_poly.pdbx_strand_id
1 'polypeptide(L)'
;MNLDPFIISENSSLRDALLKIESNHHGIILLANESNSIVGLATDGDIRRELLKGSNLDSPILHCANRNFVWANAETPRENLLKQLDSKIRVIPLLDADRKLISVVSRDEIPIQQEVRVYARARAPVRISFGGGGSDLTHYFTDYRGAVINTTISLYSHATLKIRDDWRIIIKSADLKETIEFQDFDSFKSYQGKFRLIQALIKIIKPDFGFELYLHSDFPMNSGLGGSAVISAAVIGCFNQFRQDKWDQHEIAELAFQAERLQLSISGGWQDQYATVFGGFNFMEFEMEQNIVHPLRIAHDTLIELEESLILCDTATTHDSGDVHDDQKKQMATDEIKKQVQANVELTYQMRNDLLRGRLLQFGQSLHKAWEIKRKLGSKISNSALDSIYDGARKNGAIGGKLLGAGGGGFFLFYVTPDSRYELLDWLQANSLNYKPFLFDQHGLQAWTVRETRNFKDSSLL
;
A
#
# COMPACT_ATOMS: atom_id res chain seq x y z
N MET A 1 -6.97 27.12 -27.64
CA MET A 1 -7.24 28.56 -27.83
C MET A 1 -6.72 28.96 -29.21
N ASN A 2 -7.45 29.79 -29.96
CA ASN A 2 -6.91 30.38 -31.19
C ASN A 2 -5.95 31.52 -30.80
N LEU A 3 -4.69 31.47 -31.26
CA LEU A 3 -3.64 32.42 -30.88
C LEU A 3 -3.54 33.62 -31.83
N ASP A 4 -4.11 33.52 -33.04
CA ASP A 4 -4.04 34.58 -34.06
C ASP A 4 -4.58 35.95 -33.61
N PRO A 5 -5.64 36.03 -32.76
CA PRO A 5 -6.13 37.28 -32.20
C PRO A 5 -5.16 37.95 -31.20
N PHE A 6 -4.15 37.23 -30.71
CA PHE A 6 -3.18 37.74 -29.73
C PHE A 6 -1.89 38.26 -30.35
N ILE A 7 -1.60 37.96 -31.62
CA ILE A 7 -0.32 38.29 -32.26
C ILE A 7 -0.54 39.35 -33.34
N ILE A 8 0.32 40.36 -33.40
CA ILE A 8 0.35 41.34 -34.50
C ILE A 8 1.79 41.61 -34.94
N SER A 9 2.02 42.04 -36.18
CA SER A 9 3.35 42.50 -36.60
C SER A 9 3.74 43.76 -35.83
N GLU A 10 5.01 43.87 -35.43
CA GLU A 10 5.53 45.07 -34.75
C GLU A 10 5.39 46.36 -35.56
N ASN A 11 5.25 46.24 -36.88
CA ASN A 11 5.07 47.36 -37.82
C ASN A 11 3.60 47.72 -38.09
N SER A 12 2.64 47.03 -37.45
CA SER A 12 1.21 47.30 -37.64
C SER A 12 0.75 48.59 -36.94
N SER A 13 -0.41 49.09 -37.35
CA SER A 13 -1.00 50.32 -36.80
C SER A 13 -1.65 50.11 -35.43
N LEU A 14 -1.86 51.18 -34.68
CA LEU A 14 -2.69 51.17 -33.46
C LEU A 14 -4.13 50.71 -33.76
N ARG A 15 -4.68 51.03 -34.94
CA ARG A 15 -6.02 50.58 -35.38
C ARG A 15 -6.09 49.05 -35.46
N ASP A 16 -5.12 48.43 -36.14
CA ASP A 16 -5.10 46.98 -36.32
C ASP A 16 -4.92 46.25 -34.99
N ALA A 17 -4.11 46.84 -34.09
CA ALA A 17 -3.94 46.34 -32.73
C ALA A 17 -5.25 46.37 -31.94
N LEU A 18 -6.00 47.47 -31.97
CA LEU A 18 -7.30 47.60 -31.29
C LEU A 18 -8.33 46.59 -31.80
N LEU A 19 -8.40 46.37 -33.11
CA LEU A 19 -9.30 45.35 -33.70
C LEU A 19 -8.99 43.95 -33.19
N LYS A 20 -7.70 43.60 -33.07
CA LYS A 20 -7.28 42.31 -32.53
C LYS A 20 -7.55 42.20 -31.03
N ILE A 21 -7.32 43.27 -30.25
CA ILE A 21 -7.64 43.31 -28.83
C ILE A 21 -9.15 43.10 -28.59
N GLU A 22 -9.99 43.78 -29.37
CA GLU A 22 -11.44 43.61 -29.30
C GLU A 22 -11.87 42.16 -29.58
N SER A 23 -11.21 41.52 -30.56
CA SER A 23 -11.50 40.12 -30.93
C SER A 23 -11.01 39.09 -29.92
N ASN A 24 -10.01 39.41 -29.09
CA ASN A 24 -9.45 38.47 -28.13
C ASN A 24 -10.04 38.61 -26.73
N HIS A 25 -10.77 39.69 -26.42
CA HIS A 25 -11.45 39.92 -25.14
C HIS A 25 -10.54 39.94 -23.89
N HIS A 26 -9.21 39.94 -24.05
CA HIS A 26 -8.25 39.92 -22.95
C HIS A 26 -7.54 41.26 -22.73
N GLY A 27 -7.79 42.25 -23.60
CA GLY A 27 -7.27 43.62 -23.44
C GLY A 27 -5.77 43.74 -23.70
N ILE A 28 -5.16 42.75 -24.36
CA ILE A 28 -3.72 42.69 -24.65
C ILE A 28 -3.43 42.31 -26.10
N ILE A 29 -2.26 42.70 -26.61
CA ILE A 29 -1.73 42.25 -27.89
C ILE A 29 -0.22 42.03 -27.80
N LEU A 30 0.28 41.02 -28.49
CA LEU A 30 1.68 40.62 -28.54
C LEU A 30 2.27 40.99 -29.91
N LEU A 31 3.40 41.67 -29.89
CA LEU A 31 4.08 42.12 -31.10
C LEU A 31 5.11 41.07 -31.51
N ALA A 32 4.98 40.56 -32.74
CA ALA A 32 5.92 39.65 -33.36
C ALA A 32 6.80 40.37 -34.38
N ASN A 33 8.08 40.02 -34.42
CA ASN A 33 9.01 40.46 -35.45
C ASN A 33 8.91 39.57 -36.71
N GLU A 34 9.75 39.83 -37.72
CA GLU A 34 9.78 39.05 -38.98
C GLU A 34 10.08 37.55 -38.79
N SER A 35 10.74 37.18 -37.69
CA SER A 35 11.01 35.78 -37.31
C SER A 35 9.91 35.12 -36.45
N ASN A 36 8.75 35.77 -36.29
CA ASN A 36 7.64 35.38 -35.40
C ASN A 36 8.00 35.32 -33.90
N SER A 37 9.09 35.97 -33.50
CA SER A 37 9.51 36.08 -32.11
C SER A 37 8.75 37.22 -31.44
N ILE A 38 8.20 36.98 -30.24
CA ILE A 38 7.46 38.01 -29.50
C ILE A 38 8.45 38.99 -28.84
N VAL A 39 8.39 40.25 -29.28
CA VAL A 39 9.31 41.32 -28.91
C VAL A 39 8.68 42.39 -28.00
N GLY A 40 7.37 42.38 -27.85
CA GLY A 40 6.67 43.33 -26.98
C GLY A 40 5.21 42.95 -26.69
N LEU A 41 4.64 43.61 -25.69
CA LEU A 41 3.22 43.49 -25.31
C LEU A 41 2.63 44.88 -25.15
N ALA A 42 1.43 45.12 -25.71
CA ALA A 42 0.66 46.34 -25.48
C ALA A 42 -0.72 46.00 -24.92
N THR A 43 -1.26 46.86 -24.07
CA THR A 43 -2.62 46.76 -23.52
C THR A 43 -3.51 47.89 -24.02
N ASP A 44 -4.83 47.79 -23.82
CA ASP A 44 -5.77 48.91 -24.05
C ASP A 44 -5.32 50.19 -23.34
N GLY A 45 -4.75 50.04 -22.14
CA GLY A 45 -4.24 51.17 -21.37
C GLY A 45 -3.01 51.81 -22.00
N ASP A 46 -2.13 51.03 -22.63
CA ASP A 46 -0.94 51.54 -23.32
C ASP A 46 -1.31 52.31 -24.58
N ILE A 47 -2.17 51.72 -25.42
CA ILE A 47 -2.66 52.36 -26.66
C ILE A 47 -3.42 53.64 -26.33
N ARG A 48 -4.32 53.60 -25.33
CA ARG A 48 -5.07 54.79 -24.90
C ARG A 48 -4.16 55.91 -24.40
N ARG A 49 -3.14 55.58 -23.59
CA ARG A 49 -2.16 56.57 -23.12
C ARG A 49 -1.37 57.19 -24.27
N GLU A 50 -1.07 56.42 -25.30
CA GLU A 50 -0.30 56.89 -26.45
C GLU A 50 -1.14 57.81 -27.37
N LEU A 51 -2.40 57.49 -27.60
CA LEU A 51 -3.33 58.36 -28.33
C LEU A 51 -3.52 59.71 -27.62
N LEU A 52 -3.58 59.73 -26.28
CA LEU A 52 -3.68 60.96 -25.50
C LEU A 52 -2.44 61.87 -25.59
N LYS A 53 -1.29 61.34 -25.99
CA LYS A 53 -0.07 62.12 -26.23
C LYS A 53 -0.01 62.76 -27.62
N GLY A 54 -0.99 62.49 -28.48
CA GLY A 54 -1.08 63.06 -29.84
C GLY A 54 -0.76 62.09 -30.98
N SER A 55 -0.52 60.81 -30.71
CA SER A 55 -0.43 59.79 -31.74
C SER A 55 -1.80 59.56 -32.40
N ASN A 56 -1.82 59.19 -33.69
CA ASN A 56 -3.04 58.89 -34.43
C ASN A 56 -3.22 57.36 -34.61
N LEU A 57 -4.38 56.93 -35.09
CA LEU A 57 -4.69 55.51 -35.26
C LEU A 57 -3.79 54.76 -36.27
N ASP A 58 -3.15 55.49 -37.18
CA ASP A 58 -2.24 54.94 -38.19
C ASP A 58 -0.77 54.89 -37.70
N SER A 59 -0.52 55.35 -36.46
CA SER A 59 0.81 55.31 -35.85
C SER A 59 1.24 53.87 -35.55
N PRO A 60 2.55 53.54 -35.59
CA PRO A 60 3.03 52.19 -35.29
C PRO A 60 2.77 51.75 -33.84
N ILE A 61 2.31 50.51 -33.65
CA ILE A 61 2.06 49.91 -32.33
C ILE A 61 3.32 49.83 -31.45
N LEU A 62 4.49 49.78 -32.08
CA LEU A 62 5.79 49.73 -31.40
C LEU A 62 6.02 50.94 -30.46
N HIS A 63 5.39 52.08 -30.71
CA HIS A 63 5.56 53.29 -29.89
C HIS A 63 5.01 53.15 -28.46
N CYS A 64 4.00 52.30 -28.25
CA CYS A 64 3.40 52.09 -26.92
C CYS A 64 3.65 50.70 -26.33
N ALA A 65 4.30 49.79 -27.06
CA ALA A 65 4.53 48.43 -26.59
C ALA A 65 5.60 48.36 -25.50
N ASN A 66 5.31 47.60 -24.43
CA ASN A 66 6.27 47.26 -23.40
C ASN A 66 7.18 46.11 -23.87
N ARG A 67 8.47 46.39 -24.04
CA ARG A 67 9.49 45.38 -24.40
C ARG A 67 9.93 44.52 -23.21
N ASN A 68 9.74 45.00 -21.98
CA ASN A 68 10.04 44.29 -20.73
C ASN A 68 8.74 43.75 -20.11
N PHE A 69 8.00 42.95 -20.87
CA PHE A 69 6.76 42.33 -20.42
C PHE A 69 7.01 41.02 -19.66
N VAL A 70 6.05 40.63 -18.82
CA VAL A 70 6.11 39.35 -18.10
C VAL A 70 5.59 38.26 -19.02
N TRP A 71 6.38 37.19 -19.15
CA TRP A 71 6.05 35.98 -19.87
C TRP A 71 6.62 34.79 -19.11
N ALA A 72 6.19 33.59 -19.49
CA ALA A 72 6.64 32.34 -18.91
C ALA A 72 6.96 31.33 -20.02
N ASN A 73 7.75 30.31 -19.72
CA ASN A 73 7.94 29.18 -20.64
C ASN A 73 6.94 28.06 -20.32
N ALA A 74 6.86 27.05 -21.18
CA ALA A 74 5.96 25.91 -20.99
C ALA A 74 6.25 25.08 -19.73
N GLU A 75 7.47 25.13 -19.20
CA GLU A 75 7.89 24.40 -17.99
C GLU A 75 7.63 25.18 -16.70
N THR A 76 7.15 26.43 -16.81
CA THR A 76 6.95 27.29 -15.65
C THR A 76 5.90 26.67 -14.72
N PRO A 77 6.21 26.46 -13.42
CA PRO A 77 5.26 25.84 -12.50
C PRO A 77 3.93 26.58 -12.45
N ARG A 78 2.82 25.84 -12.47
CA ARG A 78 1.47 26.41 -12.36
C ARG A 78 1.33 27.35 -11.15
N GLU A 79 1.98 27.03 -10.03
CA GLU A 79 2.00 27.89 -8.85
C GLU A 79 2.57 29.29 -9.14
N ASN A 80 3.63 29.38 -9.95
CA ASN A 80 4.22 30.66 -10.32
C ASN A 80 3.29 31.45 -11.24
N LEU A 81 2.65 30.79 -12.21
CA LEU A 81 1.65 31.41 -13.09
C LEU A 81 0.48 31.96 -12.25
N LEU A 82 -0.01 31.19 -11.28
CA LEU A 82 -1.07 31.61 -10.36
C LEU A 82 -0.67 32.84 -9.55
N LYS A 83 0.52 32.84 -8.92
CA LYS A 83 1.03 33.98 -8.15
C LYS A 83 1.18 35.24 -9.01
N GLN A 84 1.62 35.08 -10.26
CA GLN A 84 1.71 36.19 -11.21
C GLN A 84 0.32 36.71 -11.59
N LEU A 85 -0.65 35.84 -11.86
CA LEU A 85 -2.02 36.24 -12.20
C LEU A 85 -2.82 36.83 -11.04
N ASP A 86 -2.51 36.43 -9.80
CA ASP A 86 -3.07 37.00 -8.57
C ASP A 86 -2.53 38.41 -8.28
N SER A 87 -1.47 38.81 -8.98
CA SER A 87 -0.96 40.19 -8.97
C SER A 87 -1.71 41.10 -9.95
N LYS A 88 -1.12 42.24 -10.33
CA LYS A 88 -1.70 43.17 -11.31
C LYS A 88 -1.70 42.63 -12.75
N ILE A 89 -1.03 41.51 -13.02
CA ILE A 89 -0.95 40.88 -14.34
C ILE A 89 -2.23 40.11 -14.61
N ARG A 90 -2.88 40.37 -15.75
CA ARG A 90 -4.13 39.70 -16.15
C ARG A 90 -3.90 38.50 -17.06
N VAL A 91 -2.81 38.54 -17.83
CA VAL A 91 -2.51 37.60 -18.90
C VAL A 91 -1.00 37.40 -18.98
N ILE A 92 -0.56 36.15 -19.11
CA ILE A 92 0.83 35.76 -19.23
C ILE A 92 0.99 34.97 -20.53
N PRO A 93 1.77 35.47 -21.49
CA PRO A 93 2.16 34.72 -22.67
C PRO A 93 3.09 33.56 -22.30
N LEU A 94 2.82 32.37 -22.83
CA LEU A 94 3.75 31.24 -22.78
C LEU A 94 4.59 31.21 -24.06
N LEU A 95 5.89 31.37 -23.93
CA LEU A 95 6.82 31.38 -25.06
C LEU A 95 7.75 30.15 -25.07
N ASP A 96 8.18 29.73 -26.27
CA ASP A 96 9.22 28.71 -26.44
C ASP A 96 10.65 29.28 -26.29
N ALA A 97 11.66 28.45 -26.56
CA ALA A 97 13.06 28.85 -26.50
C ALA A 97 13.43 29.95 -27.54
N ASP A 98 12.71 30.02 -28.67
CA ASP A 98 12.88 31.03 -29.72
C ASP A 98 12.03 32.30 -29.46
N ARG A 99 11.35 32.36 -28.29
CA ARG A 99 10.36 33.36 -27.91
C ARG A 99 9.14 33.43 -28.83
N LYS A 100 8.78 32.34 -29.50
CA LYS A 100 7.51 32.24 -30.24
C LYS A 100 6.39 31.92 -29.26
N LEU A 101 5.19 32.41 -29.55
CA LEU A 101 4.02 32.20 -28.69
C LEU A 101 3.54 30.74 -28.80
N ILE A 102 3.55 30.01 -27.69
CA ILE A 102 2.98 28.66 -27.56
C ILE A 102 1.51 28.74 -27.14
N SER A 103 1.20 29.57 -26.15
CA SER A 103 -0.13 29.69 -25.55
C SER A 103 -0.26 30.98 -24.74
N VAL A 104 -1.47 31.29 -24.30
CA VAL A 104 -1.76 32.42 -23.42
C VAL A 104 -2.45 31.89 -22.17
N VAL A 105 -2.01 32.33 -21.00
CA VAL A 105 -2.58 31.95 -19.71
C VAL A 105 -3.22 33.19 -19.08
N SER A 106 -4.50 33.11 -18.74
CA SER A 106 -5.26 34.19 -18.13
C SER A 106 -5.89 33.73 -16.82
N ARG A 107 -6.50 34.64 -16.06
CA ARG A 107 -7.21 34.28 -14.81
C ARG A 107 -8.33 33.27 -15.05
N ASP A 108 -9.01 33.38 -16.18
CA ASP A 108 -10.14 32.51 -16.54
C ASP A 108 -9.67 31.22 -17.21
N GLU A 109 -8.48 31.25 -17.83
CA GLU A 109 -7.92 30.15 -18.61
C GLU A 109 -6.50 29.81 -18.15
N ILE A 110 -6.41 28.97 -17.11
CA ILE A 110 -5.15 28.40 -16.62
C ILE A 110 -5.13 26.89 -16.90
N PRO A 111 -4.24 26.39 -17.77
CA PRO A 111 -4.19 24.98 -18.16
C PRO A 111 -4.10 24.04 -16.95
N ILE A 112 -5.08 23.14 -16.82
CA ILE A 112 -5.04 22.06 -15.83
C ILE A 112 -4.20 20.93 -16.43
N GLN A 113 -3.43 20.24 -15.59
CA GLN A 113 -2.70 19.06 -16.02
C GLN A 113 -3.68 18.01 -16.54
N GLN A 114 -3.45 17.53 -17.77
CA GLN A 114 -4.24 16.46 -18.36
C GLN A 114 -4.16 15.19 -17.53
N GLU A 115 -5.21 14.39 -17.58
CA GLU A 115 -5.18 13.06 -17.00
C GLU A 115 -4.09 12.22 -17.68
N VAL A 116 -3.32 11.52 -16.86
CA VAL A 116 -2.24 10.65 -17.30
C VAL A 116 -2.51 9.26 -16.78
N ARG A 117 -1.88 8.26 -17.40
CA ARG A 117 -1.92 6.89 -16.91
C ARG A 117 -1.45 6.82 -15.47
N VAL A 118 -2.14 5.97 -14.72
CA VAL A 118 -1.79 5.64 -13.35
C VAL A 118 -1.54 4.16 -13.23
N TYR A 119 -0.73 3.81 -12.26
CA TYR A 119 -0.55 2.44 -11.81
C TYR A 119 -0.91 2.35 -10.33
N ALA A 120 -1.37 1.18 -9.90
CA ALA A 120 -1.68 0.93 -8.51
C ALA A 120 -0.48 0.32 -7.78
N ARG A 121 -0.32 0.68 -6.51
CA ARG A 121 0.55 0.00 -5.57
C ARG A 121 -0.27 -0.40 -4.36
N ALA A 122 0.12 -1.50 -3.73
CA ALA A 122 -0.41 -1.90 -2.46
C ALA A 122 0.69 -2.51 -1.60
N ARG A 123 0.57 -2.35 -0.29
CA ARG A 123 1.35 -3.10 0.70
C ARG A 123 0.42 -3.60 1.79
N ALA A 124 0.66 -4.83 2.24
CA ALA A 124 -0.08 -5.42 3.34
C ALA A 124 0.93 -5.93 4.38
N PRO A 125 0.72 -5.68 5.69
CA PRO A 125 1.62 -6.11 6.73
C PRO A 125 1.42 -7.58 7.10
N VAL A 126 2.48 -8.24 7.53
CA VAL A 126 2.40 -9.55 8.17
C VAL A 126 1.86 -9.45 9.59
N ARG A 127 1.45 -10.59 10.16
CA ARG A 127 0.82 -10.67 11.47
C ARG A 127 1.55 -11.58 12.44
N ILE A 128 1.50 -11.22 13.71
CA ILE A 128 1.84 -12.03 14.88
C ILE A 128 0.54 -12.41 15.59
N SER A 129 0.37 -13.70 15.87
CA SER A 129 -0.74 -14.21 16.66
C SER A 129 -0.28 -14.48 18.09
N PHE A 130 -1.01 -13.99 19.09
CA PHE A 130 -0.69 -14.21 20.50
C PHE A 130 -1.47 -15.38 21.11
N GLY A 131 -2.77 -15.48 20.84
CA GLY A 131 -3.64 -16.49 21.44
C GLY A 131 -4.75 -16.93 20.50
N GLY A 132 -5.35 -18.10 20.78
CA GLY A 132 -6.60 -18.51 20.15
C GLY A 132 -6.48 -19.24 18.81
N GLY A 133 -5.28 -19.34 18.26
CA GLY A 133 -5.04 -20.06 17.00
C GLY A 133 -5.58 -21.50 17.04
N GLY A 134 -6.22 -21.90 15.95
CA GLY A 134 -6.97 -23.15 15.84
C GLY A 134 -8.47 -22.97 16.10
N SER A 135 -8.87 -22.02 16.95
CA SER A 135 -10.30 -21.69 17.13
C SER A 135 -10.91 -20.91 15.97
N ASP A 136 -10.07 -20.37 15.09
CA ASP A 136 -10.44 -19.66 13.86
C ASP A 136 -10.65 -20.59 12.65
N LEU A 137 -10.78 -21.89 12.87
CA LEU A 137 -11.15 -22.87 11.84
C LEU A 137 -12.67 -23.04 11.81
N THR A 138 -13.28 -22.96 10.62
CA THR A 138 -14.74 -23.06 10.46
C THR A 138 -15.35 -24.27 11.17
N HIS A 139 -14.68 -25.42 11.11
CA HIS A 139 -15.21 -26.62 11.74
C HIS A 139 -15.32 -26.48 13.28
N TYR A 140 -14.47 -25.67 13.92
CA TYR A 140 -14.49 -25.47 15.36
C TYR A 140 -15.63 -24.52 15.73
N PHE A 141 -15.68 -23.36 15.07
CA PHE A 141 -16.70 -22.36 15.39
C PHE A 141 -18.09 -22.65 14.80
N THR A 142 -18.28 -23.82 14.20
CA THR A 142 -19.61 -24.37 13.89
C THR A 142 -20.36 -24.74 15.17
N ASP A 143 -19.65 -25.32 16.14
CA ASP A 143 -20.23 -25.82 17.40
C ASP A 143 -19.90 -24.93 18.61
N TYR A 144 -18.85 -24.10 18.49
CA TYR A 144 -18.30 -23.28 19.58
C TYR A 144 -18.07 -21.85 19.12
N ARG A 145 -17.69 -20.97 20.04
CA ARG A 145 -17.24 -19.61 19.70
C ARG A 145 -15.72 -19.60 19.53
N GLY A 146 -15.23 -19.15 18.38
CA GLY A 146 -13.80 -18.92 18.16
C GLY A 146 -13.37 -17.54 18.65
N ALA A 147 -12.13 -17.42 19.13
CA ALA A 147 -11.55 -16.11 19.39
C ALA A 147 -10.03 -16.12 19.19
N VAL A 148 -9.49 -15.06 18.58
CA VAL A 148 -8.06 -14.87 18.35
C VAL A 148 -7.65 -13.47 18.79
N ILE A 149 -6.43 -13.34 19.29
CA ILE A 149 -5.78 -12.04 19.48
C ILE A 149 -4.48 -11.99 18.69
N ASN A 150 -4.37 -11.01 17.80
CA ASN A 150 -3.23 -10.82 16.91
C ASN A 150 -2.88 -9.34 16.74
N THR A 151 -1.73 -9.09 16.13
CA THR A 151 -1.32 -7.76 15.71
C THR A 151 -0.54 -7.83 14.41
N THR A 152 -0.52 -6.76 13.64
CA THR A 152 0.38 -6.59 12.51
C THR A 152 1.71 -5.96 12.91
N ILE A 153 2.75 -6.22 12.11
CA ILE A 153 4.10 -5.68 12.31
C ILE A 153 4.64 -5.06 11.01
N SER A 154 5.67 -4.23 11.12
CA SER A 154 6.29 -3.46 10.04
C SER A 154 7.13 -4.29 9.05
N LEU A 155 6.59 -5.41 8.56
CA LEU A 155 7.12 -6.24 7.48
C LEU A 155 5.97 -6.49 6.49
N TYR A 156 6.20 -6.30 5.20
CA TYR A 156 5.12 -6.26 4.22
C TYR A 156 5.33 -7.20 3.04
N SER A 157 4.23 -7.54 2.37
CA SER A 157 4.26 -7.88 0.94
C SER A 157 3.75 -6.69 0.15
N HIS A 158 4.40 -6.43 -0.98
CA HIS A 158 4.18 -5.31 -1.87
C HIS A 158 3.69 -5.83 -3.22
N ALA A 159 2.69 -5.17 -3.77
CA ALA A 159 2.19 -5.39 -5.11
C ALA A 159 2.24 -4.08 -5.91
N THR A 160 2.54 -4.18 -7.20
CA THR A 160 2.42 -3.08 -8.16
C THR A 160 1.68 -3.58 -9.38
N LEU A 161 0.60 -2.91 -9.77
CA LEU A 161 -0.27 -3.30 -10.88
C LEU A 161 -0.36 -2.16 -11.89
N LYS A 162 0.00 -2.45 -13.15
CA LYS A 162 -0.16 -1.53 -14.29
C LYS A 162 -1.20 -2.08 -15.25
N ILE A 163 -2.19 -1.28 -15.62
CA ILE A 163 -3.14 -1.61 -16.69
C ILE A 163 -2.41 -1.48 -18.04
N ARG A 164 -2.69 -2.42 -18.94
CA ARG A 164 -2.14 -2.45 -20.29
C ARG A 164 -3.22 -2.09 -21.32
N ASP A 165 -2.77 -1.67 -22.50
CA ASP A 165 -3.66 -1.40 -23.65
C ASP A 165 -3.98 -2.66 -24.47
N ASP A 166 -3.27 -3.75 -24.19
CA ASP A 166 -3.53 -5.07 -24.76
C ASP A 166 -4.06 -6.01 -23.67
N TRP A 167 -4.49 -7.20 -24.07
CA TRP A 167 -5.06 -8.21 -23.16
C TRP A 167 -4.02 -9.06 -22.42
N ARG A 168 -2.72 -8.77 -22.61
CA ARG A 168 -1.65 -9.59 -22.05
C ARG A 168 -1.62 -9.50 -20.53
N ILE A 169 -1.31 -10.63 -19.90
CA ILE A 169 -1.14 -10.74 -18.45
C ILE A 169 0.31 -11.10 -18.17
N ILE A 170 1.01 -10.23 -17.45
CA ILE A 170 2.41 -10.43 -17.04
C ILE A 170 2.45 -10.44 -15.52
N ILE A 171 3.02 -11.48 -14.93
CA ILE A 171 3.20 -11.58 -13.48
C ILE A 171 4.67 -11.82 -13.19
N LYS A 172 5.27 -10.94 -12.40
CA LYS A 172 6.67 -10.98 -12.00
C LYS A 172 6.79 -11.07 -10.49
N SER A 173 7.48 -12.08 -9.98
CA SER A 173 7.83 -12.19 -8.57
C SER A 173 9.32 -12.04 -8.37
N ALA A 174 9.71 -11.03 -7.58
CA ALA A 174 11.09 -10.85 -7.17
C ALA A 174 11.56 -11.99 -6.26
N ASP A 175 10.68 -12.44 -5.37
CA ASP A 175 10.97 -13.47 -4.36
C ASP A 175 11.26 -14.83 -5.02
N LEU A 176 10.52 -15.19 -6.08
CA LEU A 176 10.75 -16.41 -6.86
C LEU A 176 11.71 -16.22 -8.05
N LYS A 177 12.14 -14.99 -8.33
CA LYS A 177 12.95 -14.60 -9.51
C LYS A 177 12.37 -15.14 -10.83
N GLU A 178 11.05 -15.08 -10.96
CA GLU A 178 10.31 -15.68 -12.07
C GLU A 178 9.29 -14.69 -12.66
N THR A 179 9.15 -14.76 -13.98
CA THR A 179 8.16 -14.02 -14.75
C THR A 179 7.34 -15.00 -15.57
N ILE A 180 6.02 -14.88 -15.50
CA ILE A 180 5.08 -15.63 -16.35
C ILE A 180 4.26 -14.67 -17.18
N GLU A 181 3.98 -15.06 -18.42
CA GLU A 181 3.31 -14.22 -19.42
C GLU A 181 2.23 -15.02 -20.16
N PHE A 182 1.10 -14.37 -20.39
CA PHE A 182 -0.05 -14.94 -21.08
C PHE A 182 -0.62 -13.93 -22.06
N GLN A 183 -1.18 -14.43 -23.16
CA GLN A 183 -1.73 -13.57 -24.22
C GLN A 183 -3.03 -12.89 -23.80
N ASP A 184 -3.80 -13.57 -22.95
CA ASP A 184 -5.14 -13.18 -22.53
C ASP A 184 -5.55 -13.88 -21.22
N PHE A 185 -6.75 -13.57 -20.73
CA PHE A 185 -7.31 -14.15 -19.52
C PHE A 185 -7.60 -15.66 -19.64
N ASP A 186 -7.95 -16.17 -20.82
CA ASP A 186 -8.31 -17.58 -21.01
C ASP A 186 -7.07 -18.50 -20.99
N SER A 187 -5.99 -18.07 -21.63
CA SER A 187 -4.67 -18.74 -21.55
C SER A 187 -4.13 -18.72 -20.12
N PHE A 188 -4.31 -17.60 -19.40
CA PHE A 188 -3.98 -17.50 -17.98
C PHE A 188 -4.81 -18.48 -17.12
N LYS A 189 -6.13 -18.56 -17.36
CA LYS A 189 -7.05 -19.40 -16.60
C LYS A 189 -6.72 -20.90 -16.72
N SER A 190 -6.23 -21.31 -17.89
CA SER A 190 -5.91 -22.69 -18.24
C SER A 190 -4.51 -23.13 -17.77
N TYR A 191 -3.67 -22.20 -17.31
CA TYR A 191 -2.33 -22.48 -16.84
C TYR A 191 -2.31 -23.43 -15.62
N GLN A 192 -1.49 -24.47 -15.67
CA GLN A 192 -1.30 -25.47 -14.61
C GLN A 192 0.15 -25.46 -14.13
N GLY A 193 0.58 -24.35 -13.53
CA GLY A 193 1.96 -24.20 -13.05
C GLY A 193 2.06 -23.52 -11.69
N LYS A 194 3.13 -22.75 -11.49
CA LYS A 194 3.38 -22.00 -10.26
C LYS A 194 2.35 -20.86 -10.10
N PHE A 195 2.44 -20.08 -9.02
CA PHE A 195 1.55 -18.94 -8.79
C PHE A 195 0.05 -19.28 -8.66
N ARG A 196 -0.28 -20.50 -8.22
CA ARG A 196 -1.67 -20.97 -8.07
C ARG A 196 -2.55 -20.02 -7.24
N LEU A 197 -2.00 -19.41 -6.18
CA LEU A 197 -2.71 -18.42 -5.36
C LEU A 197 -3.07 -17.17 -6.17
N ILE A 198 -2.11 -16.62 -6.90
CA ILE A 198 -2.34 -15.44 -7.75
C ILE A 198 -3.36 -15.77 -8.84
N GLN A 199 -3.29 -16.98 -9.40
CA GLN A 199 -4.27 -17.46 -10.35
C GLN A 199 -5.68 -17.56 -9.78
N ALA A 200 -5.83 -18.09 -8.56
CA ALA A 200 -7.11 -18.16 -7.87
C ALA A 200 -7.70 -16.75 -7.63
N LEU A 201 -6.88 -15.82 -7.13
CA LEU A 201 -7.28 -14.44 -6.90
C LEU A 201 -7.80 -13.76 -8.18
N ILE A 202 -7.03 -13.81 -9.26
CA ILE A 202 -7.41 -13.16 -10.52
C ILE A 202 -8.65 -13.86 -11.14
N LYS A 203 -8.84 -15.18 -10.94
CA LYS A 203 -10.06 -15.90 -11.34
C LYS A 203 -11.31 -15.46 -10.58
N ILE A 204 -11.16 -14.99 -9.34
CA ILE A 204 -12.25 -14.41 -8.53
C ILE A 204 -12.51 -12.97 -8.97
N ILE A 205 -11.43 -12.17 -9.07
CA ILE A 205 -11.48 -10.74 -9.42
C ILE A 205 -12.05 -10.52 -10.84
N LYS A 206 -11.67 -11.36 -11.80
CA LYS A 206 -12.06 -11.32 -13.23
C LYS A 206 -11.90 -9.92 -13.84
N PRO A 207 -10.66 -9.39 -13.92
CA PRO A 207 -10.43 -8.10 -14.54
C PRO A 207 -10.80 -8.11 -16.02
N ASP A 208 -11.31 -6.99 -16.53
CA ASP A 208 -11.70 -6.75 -17.92
C ASP A 208 -10.62 -6.00 -18.72
N PHE A 209 -9.37 -6.12 -18.31
CA PHE A 209 -8.20 -5.53 -18.95
C PHE A 209 -6.96 -6.42 -18.80
N GLY A 210 -5.99 -6.28 -19.70
CA GLY A 210 -4.65 -6.84 -19.50
C GLY A 210 -3.84 -6.03 -18.50
N PHE A 211 -2.87 -6.66 -17.85
CA PHE A 211 -2.10 -6.02 -16.79
C PHE A 211 -0.68 -6.59 -16.62
N GLU A 212 0.17 -5.81 -15.98
CA GLU A 212 1.46 -6.24 -15.42
C GLU A 212 1.38 -6.16 -13.89
N LEU A 213 1.61 -7.28 -13.22
CA LEU A 213 1.62 -7.42 -11.75
C LEU A 213 3.02 -7.78 -11.28
N TYR A 214 3.60 -6.92 -10.45
CA TYR A 214 4.88 -7.14 -9.78
C TYR A 214 4.68 -7.39 -8.28
N LEU A 215 5.35 -8.41 -7.73
CA LEU A 215 5.24 -8.86 -6.34
C LEU A 215 6.62 -8.96 -5.66
N HIS A 216 6.70 -8.53 -4.41
CA HIS A 216 7.89 -8.64 -3.55
C HIS A 216 7.51 -8.65 -2.07
N SER A 217 8.24 -9.39 -1.23
CA SER A 217 8.01 -9.43 0.23
C SER A 217 9.28 -9.13 1.04
N ASP A 218 9.13 -8.43 2.17
CA ASP A 218 10.22 -8.08 3.09
C ASP A 218 10.70 -9.26 3.96
N PHE A 219 10.08 -10.44 3.80
CA PHE A 219 10.27 -11.63 4.61
C PHE A 219 10.38 -12.89 3.74
N PRO A 220 11.09 -13.93 4.20
CA PRO A 220 11.24 -15.17 3.46
C PRO A 220 9.92 -15.96 3.39
N MET A 221 9.76 -16.76 2.33
CA MET A 221 8.67 -17.71 2.18
C MET A 221 8.60 -18.67 3.39
N ASN A 222 7.39 -19.09 3.76
CA ASN A 222 7.12 -20.07 4.85
C ASN A 222 7.61 -19.64 6.24
N SER A 223 7.62 -18.33 6.52
CA SER A 223 7.95 -17.77 7.84
C SER A 223 6.90 -18.04 8.93
N GLY A 224 5.72 -18.55 8.60
CA GLY A 224 4.61 -18.64 9.56
C GLY A 224 3.98 -17.29 9.94
N LEU A 225 4.38 -16.19 9.28
CA LEU A 225 3.85 -14.83 9.49
C LEU A 225 2.59 -14.51 8.65
N GLY A 226 1.98 -15.51 8.00
CA GLY A 226 0.74 -15.37 7.23
C GLY A 226 0.97 -15.00 5.75
N GLY A 227 2.10 -15.41 5.17
CA GLY A 227 2.54 -14.93 3.85
C GLY A 227 1.52 -15.04 2.71
N SER A 228 0.71 -16.10 2.65
CA SER A 228 -0.34 -16.26 1.62
C SER A 228 -1.43 -15.20 1.72
N ALA A 229 -1.91 -14.90 2.93
CA ALA A 229 -2.92 -13.89 3.17
C ALA A 229 -2.42 -12.49 2.81
N VAL A 230 -1.17 -12.17 3.17
CA VAL A 230 -0.54 -10.85 2.95
C VAL A 230 -0.35 -10.58 1.45
N ILE A 231 0.12 -11.58 0.70
CA ILE A 231 0.21 -11.51 -0.76
C ILE A 231 -1.18 -11.32 -1.38
N SER A 232 -2.18 -12.09 -0.92
CA SER A 232 -3.56 -11.97 -1.41
C SER A 232 -4.13 -10.57 -1.20
N ALA A 233 -3.99 -10.02 0.00
CA ALA A 233 -4.46 -8.68 0.33
C ALA A 233 -3.79 -7.60 -0.53
N ALA A 234 -2.46 -7.67 -0.73
CA ALA A 234 -1.75 -6.72 -1.58
C ALA A 234 -2.23 -6.78 -3.05
N VAL A 235 -2.42 -7.99 -3.59
CA VAL A 235 -2.93 -8.17 -4.97
C VAL A 235 -4.35 -7.62 -5.10
N ILE A 236 -5.27 -8.04 -4.23
CA ILE A 236 -6.66 -7.57 -4.24
C ILE A 236 -6.69 -6.05 -4.07
N GLY A 237 -5.88 -5.49 -3.16
CA GLY A 237 -5.77 -4.06 -2.93
C GLY A 237 -5.37 -3.27 -4.17
N CYS A 238 -4.44 -3.77 -4.97
CA CYS A 238 -4.08 -3.18 -6.27
C CYS A 238 -5.26 -3.18 -7.25
N PHE A 239 -5.95 -4.31 -7.42
CA PHE A 239 -7.12 -4.37 -8.31
C PHE A 239 -8.26 -3.48 -7.81
N ASN A 240 -8.45 -3.39 -6.50
CA ASN A 240 -9.47 -2.55 -5.88
C ASN A 240 -9.25 -1.04 -6.14
N GLN A 241 -8.03 -0.61 -6.48
CA GLN A 241 -7.78 0.79 -6.87
C GLN A 241 -8.35 1.16 -8.24
N PHE A 242 -8.63 0.17 -9.10
CA PHE A 242 -9.20 0.37 -10.43
C PHE A 242 -10.70 0.09 -10.50
N ARG A 243 -11.31 -0.35 -9.38
CA ARG A 243 -12.76 -0.54 -9.28
C ARG A 243 -13.46 0.79 -9.00
N GLN A 244 -14.64 0.96 -9.60
CA GLN A 244 -15.55 2.07 -9.27
C GLN A 244 -16.28 1.80 -7.94
N ASP A 245 -16.73 0.56 -7.76
CA ASP A 245 -17.35 0.00 -6.55
C ASP A 245 -16.30 -0.73 -5.70
N LYS A 246 -15.48 0.07 -4.99
CA LYS A 246 -14.40 -0.47 -4.17
C LYS A 246 -14.94 -1.42 -3.10
N TRP A 247 -14.31 -2.59 -3.01
CA TRP A 247 -14.53 -3.53 -1.92
C TRP A 247 -14.13 -2.92 -0.58
N ASP A 248 -14.89 -3.22 0.45
CA ASP A 248 -14.54 -2.92 1.83
C ASP A 248 -13.52 -3.93 2.40
N GLN A 249 -13.13 -3.73 3.67
CA GLN A 249 -12.12 -4.58 4.31
C GLN A 249 -12.59 -6.02 4.54
N HIS A 250 -13.89 -6.24 4.81
CA HIS A 250 -14.44 -7.59 4.98
C HIS A 250 -14.45 -8.33 3.65
N GLU A 251 -14.95 -7.69 2.60
CA GLU A 251 -14.97 -8.25 1.25
C GLU A 251 -13.56 -8.63 0.78
N ILE A 252 -12.56 -7.79 1.00
CA ILE A 252 -11.16 -8.10 0.64
C ILE A 252 -10.64 -9.32 1.41
N ALA A 253 -10.88 -9.40 2.72
CA ALA A 253 -10.46 -10.54 3.52
C ALA A 253 -11.16 -11.84 3.10
N GLU A 254 -12.45 -11.76 2.75
CA GLU A 254 -13.26 -12.89 2.30
C GLU A 254 -12.87 -13.37 0.89
N LEU A 255 -12.55 -12.46 -0.03
CA LEU A 255 -12.01 -12.79 -1.36
C LEU A 255 -10.66 -13.52 -1.24
N ALA A 256 -9.79 -13.06 -0.34
CA ALA A 256 -8.53 -13.73 -0.04
C ALA A 256 -8.77 -15.14 0.55
N PHE A 257 -9.72 -15.26 1.47
CA PHE A 257 -10.10 -16.55 2.05
C PHE A 257 -10.68 -17.50 0.99
N GLN A 258 -11.57 -17.02 0.13
CA GLN A 258 -12.17 -17.79 -0.96
C GLN A 258 -11.10 -18.34 -1.91
N ALA A 259 -10.12 -17.52 -2.32
CA ALA A 259 -9.03 -17.94 -3.19
C ALA A 259 -8.23 -19.10 -2.58
N GLU A 260 -7.85 -18.96 -1.32
CA GLU A 260 -6.96 -19.91 -0.66
C GLU A 260 -7.68 -21.17 -0.18
N ARG A 261 -8.82 -21.03 0.48
CA ARG A 261 -9.54 -22.13 1.13
C ARG A 261 -10.49 -22.86 0.18
N LEU A 262 -11.23 -22.13 -0.66
CA LEU A 262 -12.29 -22.72 -1.47
C LEU A 262 -11.81 -23.10 -2.87
N GLN A 263 -10.97 -22.29 -3.52
CA GLN A 263 -10.48 -22.61 -4.86
C GLN A 263 -9.25 -23.52 -4.86
N LEU A 264 -8.32 -23.30 -3.93
CA LEU A 264 -7.11 -24.11 -3.84
C LEU A 264 -7.22 -25.28 -2.87
N SER A 265 -8.30 -25.34 -2.08
CA SER A 265 -8.53 -26.37 -1.07
C SER A 265 -7.39 -26.48 -0.05
N ILE A 266 -6.71 -25.37 0.25
CA ILE A 266 -5.63 -25.35 1.25
C ILE A 266 -6.26 -25.17 2.62
N SER A 267 -6.07 -26.12 3.55
CA SER A 267 -6.57 -26.00 4.92
C SER A 267 -5.94 -24.82 5.67
N GLY A 268 -6.77 -24.11 6.43
CA GLY A 268 -6.34 -23.06 7.36
C GLY A 268 -7.51 -22.22 7.88
N GLY A 269 -7.22 -21.33 8.82
CA GLY A 269 -8.22 -20.50 9.49
C GLY A 269 -8.50 -19.16 8.81
N TRP A 270 -9.27 -18.33 9.51
CA TRP A 270 -9.75 -17.01 9.06
C TRP A 270 -8.91 -15.83 9.55
N GLN A 271 -8.08 -16.01 10.58
CA GLN A 271 -7.43 -14.88 11.25
C GLN A 271 -6.44 -14.11 10.37
N ASP A 272 -5.77 -14.80 9.44
CA ASP A 272 -4.63 -14.25 8.69
C ASP A 272 -5.09 -13.17 7.70
N GLN A 273 -6.17 -13.44 6.97
CA GLN A 273 -6.76 -12.54 5.97
C GLN A 273 -7.32 -11.28 6.65
N TYR A 274 -8.02 -11.46 7.78
CA TYR A 274 -8.54 -10.34 8.55
C TYR A 274 -7.41 -9.51 9.17
N ALA A 275 -6.39 -10.15 9.75
CA ALA A 275 -5.30 -9.42 10.41
C ALA A 275 -4.55 -8.51 9.44
N THR A 276 -4.20 -9.03 8.26
CA THR A 276 -3.43 -8.25 7.28
C THR A 276 -4.26 -7.12 6.64
N VAL A 277 -5.56 -7.32 6.44
CA VAL A 277 -6.43 -6.30 5.82
C VAL A 277 -6.79 -5.19 6.79
N PHE A 278 -7.12 -5.52 8.05
CA PHE A 278 -7.52 -4.54 9.06
C PHE A 278 -6.32 -3.84 9.71
N GLY A 279 -5.28 -4.60 10.04
CA GLY A 279 -4.08 -4.12 10.73
C GLY A 279 -4.30 -3.69 12.18
N GLY A 280 -3.22 -3.32 12.84
CA GLY A 280 -3.20 -3.02 14.27
C GLY A 280 -3.39 -4.26 15.14
N PHE A 281 -3.62 -4.01 16.43
CA PHE A 281 -4.01 -5.04 17.39
C PHE A 281 -5.50 -5.33 17.26
N ASN A 282 -5.84 -6.60 17.04
CA ASN A 282 -7.22 -7.02 16.92
C ASN A 282 -7.50 -8.18 17.86
N PHE A 283 -8.67 -8.11 18.50
CA PHE A 283 -9.34 -9.25 19.07
C PHE A 283 -10.47 -9.65 18.13
N MET A 284 -10.42 -10.86 17.58
CA MET A 284 -11.37 -11.34 16.60
C MET A 284 -12.23 -12.44 17.21
N GLU A 285 -13.53 -12.39 16.98
CA GLU A 285 -14.47 -13.44 17.37
C GLU A 285 -15.06 -14.07 16.11
N PHE A 286 -15.10 -15.40 16.08
CA PHE A 286 -15.55 -16.18 14.93
C PHE A 286 -16.78 -17.00 15.32
N GLU A 287 -17.85 -16.83 14.57
CA GLU A 287 -19.13 -17.53 14.67
C GLU A 287 -19.62 -17.88 13.26
N MET A 288 -20.58 -18.79 13.12
CA MET A 288 -21.07 -19.18 11.78
C MET A 288 -21.77 -18.05 11.05
N GLU A 289 -22.44 -17.16 11.79
CA GLU A 289 -23.22 -16.06 11.25
C GLU A 289 -22.34 -14.88 10.86
N GLN A 290 -21.21 -14.66 11.56
CA GLN A 290 -20.34 -13.50 11.35
C GLN A 290 -18.95 -13.66 11.97
N ASN A 291 -18.00 -12.94 11.39
CA ASN A 291 -16.68 -12.69 11.98
C ASN A 291 -16.61 -11.24 12.47
N ILE A 292 -16.35 -11.04 13.76
CA ILE A 292 -16.30 -9.71 14.37
C ILE A 292 -14.85 -9.34 14.65
N VAL A 293 -14.40 -8.19 14.13
CA VAL A 293 -13.08 -7.63 14.42
C VAL A 293 -13.22 -6.52 15.45
N HIS A 294 -12.56 -6.66 16.60
CA HIS A 294 -12.49 -5.64 17.64
C HIS A 294 -11.08 -5.02 17.66
N PRO A 295 -10.88 -3.82 17.07
CA PRO A 295 -9.62 -3.10 17.19
C PRO A 295 -9.34 -2.74 18.65
N LEU A 296 -8.17 -3.11 19.14
CA LEU A 296 -7.78 -2.88 20.53
C LEU A 296 -7.03 -1.54 20.65
N ARG A 297 -7.61 -0.62 21.43
CA ARG A 297 -6.97 0.63 21.81
C ARG A 297 -6.08 0.42 23.03
N ILE A 298 -4.85 0.00 22.79
CA ILE A 298 -3.82 -0.18 23.83
C ILE A 298 -3.13 1.15 24.08
N ALA A 299 -2.81 1.45 25.35
CA ALA A 299 -2.09 2.67 25.71
C ALA A 299 -0.69 2.70 25.07
N HIS A 300 -0.24 3.89 24.68
CA HIS A 300 0.99 4.05 23.89
C HIS A 300 2.25 3.56 24.64
N ASP A 301 2.35 3.86 25.94
CA ASP A 301 3.41 3.38 26.82
C ASP A 301 3.43 1.84 26.94
N THR A 302 2.26 1.23 27.02
CA THR A 302 2.11 -0.24 27.03
C THR A 302 2.56 -0.86 25.71
N LEU A 303 2.30 -0.21 24.58
CA LEU A 303 2.77 -0.68 23.27
C LEU A 303 4.29 -0.63 23.17
N ILE A 304 4.92 0.49 23.54
CA ILE A 304 6.38 0.63 23.52
C ILE A 304 7.04 -0.40 24.44
N GLU A 305 6.54 -0.56 25.67
CA GLU A 305 7.08 -1.54 26.61
C GLU A 305 6.91 -2.98 26.09
N LEU A 306 5.79 -3.26 25.40
CA LEU A 306 5.58 -4.57 24.77
C LEU A 306 6.55 -4.82 23.62
N GLU A 307 6.83 -3.83 22.76
CA GLU A 307 7.85 -3.94 21.70
C GLU A 307 9.23 -4.25 22.30
N GLU A 308 9.62 -3.55 23.37
CA GLU A 308 10.89 -3.79 24.07
C GLU A 308 10.92 -5.10 24.85
N SER A 309 9.76 -5.67 25.19
CA SER A 309 9.66 -6.95 25.89
C SER A 309 9.57 -8.15 24.94
N LEU A 310 9.33 -7.94 23.64
CA LEU A 310 9.17 -9.03 22.68
C LEU A 310 10.43 -9.26 21.85
N ILE A 311 10.71 -10.53 21.56
CA ILE A 311 11.80 -10.95 20.68
C ILE A 311 11.25 -11.95 19.68
N LEU A 312 11.41 -11.64 18.39
CA LEU A 312 11.07 -12.52 17.29
C LEU A 312 12.30 -13.34 16.88
N CYS A 313 12.32 -14.63 17.21
CA CYS A 313 13.43 -15.55 16.97
C CYS A 313 13.12 -16.47 15.79
N ASP A 314 13.97 -16.46 14.76
CA ASP A 314 13.93 -17.39 13.63
C ASP A 314 14.50 -18.74 14.06
N THR A 315 13.74 -19.81 13.89
CA THR A 315 14.17 -21.16 14.25
C THR A 315 15.03 -21.82 13.17
N ALA A 316 15.30 -21.12 12.06
CA ALA A 316 16.00 -21.60 10.87
C ALA A 316 15.42 -22.90 10.27
N THR A 317 14.20 -23.26 10.67
CA THR A 317 13.51 -24.48 10.29
C THR A 317 12.28 -24.10 9.49
N THR A 318 12.24 -24.53 8.23
CA THR A 318 11.08 -24.36 7.35
C THR A 318 10.11 -25.52 7.54
N HIS A 319 8.81 -25.26 7.48
CA HIS A 319 7.78 -26.30 7.51
C HIS A 319 6.69 -26.03 6.47
N ASP A 320 5.96 -27.10 6.10
CA ASP A 320 4.71 -26.99 5.36
C ASP A 320 3.56 -26.81 6.36
N SER A 321 2.95 -25.61 6.37
CA SER A 321 1.83 -25.30 7.27
C SER A 321 0.55 -26.05 6.92
N GLY A 322 0.38 -26.50 5.67
CA GLY A 322 -0.82 -27.22 5.23
C GLY A 322 -0.96 -28.57 5.92
N ASP A 323 0.14 -29.31 6.00
CA ASP A 323 0.20 -30.62 6.66
C ASP A 323 -0.14 -30.56 8.16
N VAL A 324 0.20 -29.45 8.83
CA VAL A 324 -0.10 -29.22 10.25
C VAL A 324 -1.58 -28.89 10.43
N HIS A 325 -2.16 -28.06 9.56
CA HIS A 325 -3.59 -27.77 9.59
C HIS A 325 -4.44 -29.01 9.28
N ASP A 326 -4.01 -29.88 8.37
CA ASP A 326 -4.71 -31.13 8.07
C ASP A 326 -4.68 -32.10 9.25
N ASP A 327 -3.56 -32.17 9.98
CA ASP A 327 -3.45 -32.96 11.22
C ASP A 327 -4.35 -32.38 12.32
N GLN A 328 -4.33 -31.07 12.53
CA GLN A 328 -5.21 -30.38 13.48
C GLN A 328 -6.68 -30.64 13.15
N LYS A 329 -7.09 -30.47 11.88
CA LYS A 329 -8.47 -30.71 11.44
C LYS A 329 -8.94 -32.13 11.73
N LYS A 330 -8.06 -33.13 11.58
CA LYS A 330 -8.36 -34.53 11.94
C LYS A 330 -8.50 -34.71 13.45
N GLN A 331 -7.61 -34.11 14.23
CA GLN A 331 -7.57 -34.27 15.69
C GLN A 331 -8.68 -33.50 16.41
N MET A 332 -9.15 -32.39 15.85
CA MET A 332 -10.22 -31.57 16.43
C MET A 332 -11.60 -32.24 16.37
N ALA A 333 -11.70 -33.45 15.82
CA ALA A 333 -12.85 -34.34 16.00
C ALA A 333 -12.94 -34.93 17.42
N THR A 334 -11.85 -34.88 18.22
CA THR A 334 -11.81 -35.44 19.57
C THR A 334 -12.20 -34.41 20.63
N ASP A 335 -12.98 -34.84 21.63
CA ASP A 335 -13.46 -33.95 22.70
C ASP A 335 -12.32 -33.36 23.55
N GLU A 336 -11.22 -34.09 23.73
CA GLU A 336 -10.07 -33.59 24.47
C GLU A 336 -9.43 -32.39 23.78
N ILE A 337 -9.23 -32.48 22.45
CA ILE A 337 -8.67 -31.37 21.68
C ILE A 337 -9.63 -30.17 21.67
N LYS A 338 -10.95 -30.41 21.56
CA LYS A 338 -11.96 -29.34 21.66
C LYS A 338 -11.86 -28.58 22.99
N LYS A 339 -11.67 -29.28 24.11
CA LYS A 339 -11.46 -28.67 25.44
C LYS A 339 -10.16 -27.86 25.49
N GLN A 340 -9.07 -28.36 24.91
CA GLN A 340 -7.81 -27.61 24.83
C GLN A 340 -7.97 -26.32 24.01
N VAL A 341 -8.69 -26.37 22.88
CA VAL A 341 -8.99 -25.17 22.08
C VAL A 341 -9.88 -24.20 22.86
N GLN A 342 -10.89 -24.70 23.59
CA GLN A 342 -11.73 -23.85 24.43
C GLN A 342 -10.92 -23.15 25.54
N ALA A 343 -10.01 -23.87 26.20
CA ALA A 343 -9.09 -23.27 27.18
C ALA A 343 -8.19 -22.19 26.54
N ASN A 344 -7.76 -22.40 25.29
CA ASN A 344 -7.01 -21.40 24.53
C ASN A 344 -7.86 -20.16 24.21
N VAL A 345 -9.14 -20.34 23.87
CA VAL A 345 -10.09 -19.25 23.67
C VAL A 345 -10.23 -18.42 24.96
N GLU A 346 -10.48 -19.05 26.11
CA GLU A 346 -10.57 -18.37 27.41
C GLU A 346 -9.29 -17.59 27.76
N LEU A 347 -8.13 -18.20 27.54
CA LEU A 347 -6.83 -17.56 27.73
C LEU A 347 -6.65 -16.34 26.80
N THR A 348 -7.24 -16.37 25.60
CA THR A 348 -7.20 -15.24 24.65
C THR A 348 -7.99 -14.04 25.17
N TYR A 349 -9.15 -14.25 25.81
CA TYR A 349 -9.87 -13.17 26.51
C TYR A 349 -9.06 -12.60 27.68
N GLN A 350 -8.31 -13.44 28.40
CA GLN A 350 -7.42 -12.99 29.47
C GLN A 350 -6.28 -12.13 28.91
N MET A 351 -5.60 -12.59 27.86
CA MET A 351 -4.55 -11.83 27.16
C MET A 351 -5.04 -10.46 26.70
N ARG A 352 -6.23 -10.38 26.09
CA ARG A 352 -6.86 -9.12 25.70
C ARG A 352 -6.99 -8.18 26.91
N ASN A 353 -7.54 -8.69 28.01
CA ASN A 353 -7.76 -7.92 29.22
C ASN A 353 -6.45 -7.47 29.90
N ASP A 354 -5.38 -8.25 29.76
CA ASP A 354 -4.04 -7.93 30.25
C ASP A 354 -3.40 -6.80 29.44
N LEU A 355 -3.43 -6.90 28.11
CA LEU A 355 -2.93 -5.85 27.22
C LEU A 355 -3.66 -4.53 27.44
N LEU A 356 -4.99 -4.55 27.51
CA LEU A 356 -5.80 -3.34 27.75
C LEU A 356 -5.56 -2.69 29.12
N ARG A 357 -4.96 -3.42 30.07
CA ARG A 357 -4.65 -2.93 31.43
C ARG A 357 -3.15 -2.74 31.68
N GLY A 358 -2.29 -2.89 30.66
CA GLY A 358 -0.84 -2.78 30.80
C GLY A 358 -0.20 -3.89 31.64
N ARG A 359 -0.87 -5.04 31.81
CA ARG A 359 -0.41 -6.18 32.63
C ARG A 359 0.51 -7.11 31.84
N LEU A 360 1.65 -6.57 31.39
CA LEU A 360 2.51 -7.25 30.41
C LEU A 360 3.17 -8.53 30.93
N LEU A 361 3.52 -8.60 32.23
CA LEU A 361 4.05 -9.82 32.82
C LEU A 361 3.03 -10.97 32.77
N GLN A 362 1.77 -10.69 33.09
CA GLN A 362 0.67 -11.66 32.99
C GLN A 362 0.41 -12.06 31.54
N PHE A 363 0.52 -11.13 30.61
CA PHE A 363 0.47 -11.42 29.18
C PHE A 363 1.61 -12.37 28.75
N GLY A 364 2.86 -12.12 29.17
CA GLY A 364 4.00 -13.00 28.92
C GLY A 364 3.82 -14.41 29.47
N GLN A 365 3.30 -14.53 30.69
CA GLN A 365 2.93 -15.84 31.29
C GLN A 365 1.80 -16.52 30.52
N SER A 366 0.84 -15.75 30.00
CA SER A 366 -0.23 -16.27 29.15
C SER A 366 0.33 -16.79 27.83
N LEU A 367 1.34 -16.16 27.24
CA LEU A 367 2.00 -16.69 26.03
C LEU A 367 2.61 -18.08 26.27
N HIS A 368 3.23 -18.29 27.43
CA HIS A 368 3.73 -19.61 27.84
C HIS A 368 2.60 -20.65 27.90
N LYS A 369 1.52 -20.34 28.63
CA LYS A 369 0.36 -21.24 28.72
C LYS A 369 -0.25 -21.54 27.35
N ALA A 370 -0.35 -20.53 26.48
CA ALA A 370 -0.85 -20.70 25.12
C ALA A 370 0.04 -21.66 24.31
N TRP A 371 1.36 -21.62 24.50
CA TRP A 371 2.27 -22.56 23.88
C TRP A 371 2.13 -23.98 24.42
N GLU A 372 1.98 -24.15 25.73
CA GLU A 372 1.74 -25.47 26.34
C GLU A 372 0.45 -26.11 25.83
N ILE A 373 -0.61 -25.31 25.67
CA ILE A 373 -1.87 -25.76 25.07
C ILE A 373 -1.63 -26.12 23.60
N LYS A 374 -1.00 -25.22 22.83
CA LYS A 374 -0.75 -25.43 21.40
C LYS A 374 0.02 -26.72 21.13
N ARG A 375 1.04 -27.06 21.94
CA ARG A 375 1.80 -28.32 21.83
C ARG A 375 0.94 -29.58 21.97
N LYS A 376 -0.19 -29.50 22.68
CA LYS A 376 -1.14 -30.62 22.86
C LYS A 376 -2.11 -30.77 21.69
N LEU A 377 -2.17 -29.80 20.78
CA LEU A 377 -3.12 -29.80 19.65
C LEU A 377 -2.66 -30.64 18.44
N GLY A 378 -1.43 -31.18 18.47
CA GLY A 378 -0.90 -31.98 17.39
C GLY A 378 0.57 -32.32 17.56
N SER A 379 0.93 -33.56 17.22
CA SER A 379 2.31 -34.05 17.31
C SER A 379 3.26 -33.36 16.32
N LYS A 380 2.73 -32.76 15.24
CA LYS A 380 3.51 -32.02 14.25
C LYS A 380 3.81 -30.56 14.63
N ILE A 381 3.27 -30.06 15.75
CA ILE A 381 3.37 -28.65 16.13
C ILE A 381 4.75 -28.30 16.68
N SER A 382 5.39 -29.24 17.40
CA SER A 382 6.74 -29.08 17.93
C SER A 382 7.57 -30.32 17.66
N ASN A 383 8.88 -30.22 17.88
CA ASN A 383 9.84 -31.30 17.79
C ASN A 383 10.97 -31.06 18.80
N SER A 384 11.89 -32.02 18.95
CA SER A 384 12.98 -31.92 19.92
C SER A 384 13.88 -30.70 19.74
N ALA A 385 14.10 -30.26 18.49
CA ALA A 385 14.89 -29.06 18.21
C ALA A 385 14.15 -27.79 18.67
N LEU A 386 12.86 -27.66 18.33
CA LEU A 386 12.02 -26.54 18.76
C LEU A 386 11.84 -26.49 20.29
N ASP A 387 11.65 -27.65 20.92
CA ASP A 387 11.55 -27.76 22.37
C ASP A 387 12.88 -27.35 23.05
N SER A 388 14.03 -27.75 22.48
CA SER A 388 15.35 -27.32 22.97
C SER A 388 15.56 -25.81 22.88
N ILE A 389 15.12 -25.18 21.78
CA ILE A 389 15.16 -23.72 21.60
C ILE A 389 14.28 -23.06 22.67
N TYR A 390 13.05 -23.54 22.85
CA TYR A 390 12.10 -22.97 23.80
C TYR A 390 12.58 -23.06 25.25
N ASP A 391 13.03 -24.26 25.66
CA ASP A 391 13.50 -24.50 27.03
C ASP A 391 14.80 -23.72 27.30
N GLY A 392 15.67 -23.60 26.30
CA GLY A 392 16.86 -22.75 26.37
C GLY A 392 16.49 -21.27 26.57
N ALA A 393 15.55 -20.75 25.80
CA ALA A 393 15.08 -19.37 25.96
C ALA A 393 14.48 -19.12 27.35
N ARG A 394 13.66 -20.06 27.87
CA ARG A 394 13.08 -19.96 29.22
C ARG A 394 14.13 -19.97 30.32
N LYS A 395 15.21 -20.74 30.16
CA LYS A 395 16.32 -20.80 31.12
C LYS A 395 17.18 -19.53 31.14
N ASN A 396 17.24 -18.81 30.01
CA ASN A 396 18.05 -17.60 29.85
C ASN A 396 17.18 -16.33 29.82
N GLY A 397 16.08 -16.31 30.58
CA GLY A 397 15.34 -15.07 30.88
C GLY A 397 13.97 -14.91 30.24
N ALA A 398 13.61 -15.65 29.18
CA ALA A 398 12.25 -15.54 28.62
C ALA A 398 11.23 -15.95 29.69
N ILE A 399 10.20 -15.14 29.97
CA ILE A 399 9.09 -15.49 30.87
C ILE A 399 8.14 -16.48 30.18
N GLY A 400 8.00 -16.32 28.87
CA GLY A 400 7.11 -17.12 28.06
C GLY A 400 7.32 -16.85 26.59
N GLY A 401 6.56 -17.55 25.77
CA GLY A 401 6.63 -17.41 24.33
C GLY A 401 5.86 -18.52 23.66
N LYS A 402 5.77 -18.44 22.33
CA LYS A 402 5.07 -19.42 21.50
C LYS A 402 5.61 -19.44 20.08
N LEU A 403 5.48 -20.58 19.43
CA LEU A 403 5.72 -20.69 18.00
C LEU A 403 4.56 -20.02 17.24
N LEU A 404 4.89 -19.17 16.28
CA LEU A 404 3.93 -18.50 15.40
C LEU A 404 3.46 -19.45 14.28
N GLY A 405 2.37 -19.10 13.60
CA GLY A 405 1.80 -19.91 12.52
C GLY A 405 1.21 -21.25 12.98
N ALA A 406 1.18 -22.25 12.09
CA ALA A 406 0.58 -23.56 12.34
C ALA A 406 1.42 -24.41 13.33
N GLY A 407 2.74 -24.45 13.13
CA GLY A 407 3.71 -25.16 13.96
C GLY A 407 4.73 -25.94 13.13
N GLY A 408 5.75 -26.54 13.74
CA GLY A 408 6.78 -27.32 13.03
C GLY A 408 7.99 -26.52 12.51
N GLY A 409 7.97 -25.19 12.61
CA GLY A 409 9.11 -24.31 12.31
C GLY A 409 8.67 -22.84 12.19
N GLY A 410 9.56 -21.98 11.70
CA GLY A 410 9.32 -20.55 11.48
C GLY A 410 9.87 -19.70 12.61
N PHE A 411 9.01 -18.94 13.28
CA PHE A 411 9.43 -17.98 14.31
C PHE A 411 8.84 -18.30 15.67
N PHE A 412 9.68 -18.28 16.70
CA PHE A 412 9.22 -18.10 18.08
C PHE A 412 9.05 -16.61 18.37
N LEU A 413 8.00 -16.28 19.12
CA LEU A 413 7.87 -15.01 19.80
C LEU A 413 8.11 -15.25 21.29
N PHE A 414 9.12 -14.62 21.85
CA PHE A 414 9.42 -14.65 23.28
C PHE A 414 9.07 -13.33 23.95
N TYR A 415 8.56 -13.40 25.17
CA TYR A 415 8.40 -12.27 26.08
C TYR A 415 9.46 -12.36 27.17
N VAL A 416 10.17 -11.26 27.41
CA VAL A 416 11.27 -11.14 28.37
C VAL A 416 11.17 -9.81 29.10
N THR A 417 11.55 -9.77 30.37
CA THR A 417 11.62 -8.53 31.15
C THR A 417 12.94 -7.79 30.86
N PRO A 418 13.01 -6.47 31.10
CA PRO A 418 14.21 -5.68 30.80
C PRO A 418 15.50 -6.25 31.41
N ASP A 419 15.45 -6.73 32.65
CA ASP A 419 16.59 -7.26 33.40
C ASP A 419 17.27 -8.47 32.75
N SER A 420 16.52 -9.27 31.97
CA SER A 420 17.01 -10.52 31.36
C SER A 420 17.03 -10.47 29.83
N ARG A 421 16.70 -9.32 29.23
CA ARG A 421 16.62 -9.18 27.76
C ARG A 421 17.95 -9.50 27.09
N TYR A 422 19.03 -8.91 27.57
CA TYR A 422 20.36 -9.09 26.96
C TYR A 422 20.92 -10.50 27.20
N GLU A 423 20.64 -11.11 28.37
CA GLU A 423 21.00 -12.51 28.62
C GLU A 423 20.35 -13.45 27.59
N LEU A 424 19.07 -13.23 27.28
CA LEU A 424 18.37 -13.99 26.26
C LEU A 424 18.95 -13.74 24.85
N LEU A 425 19.23 -12.49 24.51
CA LEU A 425 19.80 -12.14 23.20
C LEU A 425 21.18 -12.75 22.99
N ASP A 426 22.05 -12.70 24.00
CA ASP A 426 23.39 -13.29 23.98
C ASP A 426 23.29 -14.82 23.80
N TRP A 427 22.35 -15.46 24.51
CA TRP A 427 22.13 -16.90 24.37
C TRP A 427 21.61 -17.27 22.97
N LEU A 428 20.67 -16.51 22.40
CA LEU A 428 20.16 -16.75 21.04
C LEU A 428 21.31 -16.66 20.01
N GLN A 429 22.14 -15.63 20.09
CA GLN A 429 23.30 -15.46 19.20
C GLN A 429 24.31 -16.60 19.37
N ALA A 430 24.64 -16.98 20.60
CA ALA A 430 25.56 -18.08 20.88
C ALA A 430 25.08 -19.43 20.31
N ASN A 431 23.77 -19.61 20.15
CA ASN A 431 23.16 -20.80 19.55
C ASN A 431 22.85 -20.64 18.05
N SER A 432 23.41 -19.63 17.40
CA SER A 432 23.20 -19.34 15.96
C SER A 432 21.73 -19.13 15.58
N LEU A 433 20.91 -18.65 16.52
CA LEU A 433 19.52 -18.29 16.29
C LEU A 433 19.45 -16.79 15.97
N ASN A 434 18.89 -16.48 14.81
CA ASN A 434 18.70 -15.09 14.41
C ASN A 434 17.47 -14.53 15.12
N TYR A 435 17.55 -13.30 15.61
CA TYR A 435 16.38 -12.54 16.04
C TYR A 435 16.22 -11.29 15.19
N LYS A 436 14.98 -10.81 15.06
CA LYS A 436 14.66 -9.61 14.30
C LYS A 436 13.94 -8.59 15.18
N PRO A 437 14.38 -7.32 15.19
CA PRO A 437 13.55 -6.25 15.70
C PRO A 437 12.35 -6.08 14.78
N PHE A 438 11.22 -5.67 15.36
CA PHE A 438 10.02 -5.29 14.63
C PHE A 438 9.31 -4.17 15.38
N LEU A 439 8.53 -3.38 14.65
CA LEU A 439 7.58 -2.45 15.24
C LEU A 439 6.17 -2.96 14.96
N PHE A 440 5.24 -2.67 15.84
CA PHE A 440 3.83 -2.88 15.56
C PHE A 440 3.38 -1.91 14.46
N ASP A 441 2.57 -2.41 13.53
CA ASP A 441 1.92 -1.57 12.53
C ASP A 441 0.45 -1.41 12.90
N GLN A 442 -0.03 -0.17 12.92
CA GLN A 442 -1.44 0.15 13.16
C GLN A 442 -2.29 0.09 11.90
N HIS A 443 -1.67 0.10 10.71
CA HIS A 443 -2.38 0.10 9.44
C HIS A 443 -2.39 -1.30 8.83
N GLY A 444 -3.54 -1.72 8.31
CA GLY A 444 -3.66 -2.95 7.54
C GLY A 444 -3.24 -2.77 6.09
N LEU A 445 -4.03 -3.33 5.17
CA LEU A 445 -3.81 -3.16 3.74
C LEU A 445 -3.86 -1.68 3.37
N GLN A 446 -2.80 -1.20 2.73
CA GLN A 446 -2.70 0.14 2.18
C GLN A 446 -2.53 0.04 0.67
N ALA A 447 -3.43 0.67 -0.09
CA ALA A 447 -3.38 0.68 -1.55
C ALA A 447 -3.65 2.09 -2.09
N TRP A 448 -2.91 2.47 -3.14
CA TRP A 448 -2.94 3.82 -3.72
C TRP A 448 -2.59 3.79 -5.20
N THR A 449 -2.95 4.86 -5.92
CA THR A 449 -2.58 5.06 -7.32
C THR A 449 -1.48 6.10 -7.44
N VAL A 450 -0.63 5.95 -8.46
CA VAL A 450 0.48 6.86 -8.77
C VAL A 450 0.44 7.18 -10.26
N ARG A 451 0.59 8.45 -10.61
CA ARG A 451 0.76 8.90 -12.00
C ARG A 451 2.10 8.42 -12.54
N GLU A 452 2.10 7.74 -13.68
CA GLU A 452 3.32 7.16 -14.27
C GLU A 452 4.40 8.21 -14.54
N THR A 453 4.00 9.40 -15.00
CA THR A 453 4.91 10.47 -15.44
C THR A 453 5.41 11.39 -14.31
N ARG A 454 4.84 11.32 -13.10
CA ARG A 454 5.12 12.31 -12.05
C ARG A 454 6.37 11.98 -11.22
N ASN A 455 6.60 10.70 -10.95
CA ASN A 455 7.68 10.26 -10.05
C ASN A 455 8.91 9.72 -10.79
N PHE A 456 8.77 9.46 -12.09
CA PHE A 456 9.88 9.10 -12.97
C PHE A 456 9.93 10.20 -14.02
N LYS A 457 10.75 11.24 -13.80
CA LYS A 457 11.15 12.09 -14.91
C LYS A 457 11.77 11.17 -15.95
N ASP A 458 11.28 11.30 -17.18
CA ASP A 458 11.80 10.70 -18.39
C ASP A 458 13.29 10.33 -18.25
N SER A 459 13.58 9.04 -18.13
CA SER A 459 14.96 8.52 -18.13
C SER A 459 15.62 8.62 -19.52
N SER A 460 15.01 9.37 -20.44
CA SER A 460 15.54 9.73 -21.75
C SER A 460 16.50 10.93 -21.72
N LEU A 461 16.84 11.44 -20.53
CA LEU A 461 17.79 12.54 -20.31
C LEU A 461 18.97 12.19 -19.36
N LEU A 462 19.35 10.92 -19.26
CA LEU A 462 20.61 10.50 -18.62
C LEU A 462 21.61 9.96 -19.65
#